data_AF-A0A813ESW9-F1
#
_entry.id   AF-A0A813ESW9-F1
#
_cell.length_a   1.000
_cell.length_b   1.000
_cell.length_c   1.000
_cell.angle_alpha   90.00
_cell.angle_beta   90.00
_cell.angle_gamma   90.00
#
_symmetry.space_group_name_H-M   'P 1'
#
loop_
_entity.id
_entity.type
_entity.pdbx_description
1 polymer ?
#
loop_
_entity_poly.entity_id
_entity_poly.type
_entity_poly.pdbx_seq_one_letter_code
_entity_poly.pdbx_strand_id
1 'polypeptide(L)'
;MAEDALQVYNRLLRERAKAQGLSLALTPQEDQGASRALVRLACLTRVFDAQGGKEVSDAFYAIASEKRNRLTKFLNADGITEAPGFLLYNAPAFLENARTKKFTDVRLIFELLLNVYEVAAQEYFGSAQKVVTIILDDLANHAKTCMSPQTFEFTKFGLTRAPGLKGDLQATVTISPWQLVTDPAVFIRLADSANDIVSLLAPGTVLREPFFLRRLRSTFPELAFFKNGCSSSVSSGIYNETIASMLVIYWTVTDQMDAFTRGQDPQQKLGDGSWKDILQLAKKALPSPEAIHIAQN
;
A
#
# COMPACT_ATOMS: atom_id res chain seq x y z
N MET A 1 -37.08 34.28 -2.17
CA MET A 1 -36.98 32.85 -2.53
C MET A 1 -35.83 32.26 -1.75
N ALA A 2 -36.00 31.08 -1.15
CA ALA A 2 -34.91 30.38 -0.46
C ALA A 2 -33.90 29.86 -1.51
N GLU A 3 -32.60 30.02 -1.26
CA GLU A 3 -31.56 29.41 -2.10
C GLU A 3 -31.65 27.88 -2.02
N ASP A 4 -31.50 27.20 -3.15
CA ASP A 4 -31.38 25.73 -3.15
C ASP A 4 -29.98 25.27 -2.69
N ALA A 5 -29.83 23.99 -2.35
CA ALA A 5 -28.57 23.45 -1.83
C ALA A 5 -27.40 23.59 -2.84
N LEU A 6 -27.67 23.51 -4.14
CA LEU A 6 -26.65 23.65 -5.19
C LEU A 6 -26.18 25.11 -5.29
N GLN A 7 -27.10 26.06 -5.19
CA GLN A 7 -26.80 27.50 -5.16
C GLN A 7 -25.96 27.86 -3.94
N VAL A 8 -26.31 27.37 -2.76
CA VAL A 8 -25.53 27.56 -1.52
C VAL A 8 -24.12 26.99 -1.67
N TYR A 9 -23.99 25.77 -2.21
CA TYR A 9 -22.70 25.12 -2.41
C TYR A 9 -21.83 25.87 -3.44
N ASN A 10 -22.40 26.30 -4.56
CA ASN A 10 -21.70 27.07 -5.57
C ASN A 10 -21.25 28.44 -5.05
N ARG A 11 -22.08 29.10 -4.23
CA ARG A 11 -21.71 30.34 -3.54
C ARG A 11 -20.53 30.11 -2.59
N LEU A 12 -20.58 29.04 -1.78
CA LEU A 12 -19.46 28.66 -0.91
C LEU A 12 -18.17 28.46 -1.71
N LEU A 13 -18.20 27.73 -2.82
CA LEU A 13 -17.01 27.50 -3.65
C LEU A 13 -16.47 28.80 -4.26
N ARG A 14 -17.32 29.75 -4.67
CA ARG A 14 -16.88 31.06 -5.16
C ARG A 14 -16.15 31.87 -4.09
N GLU A 15 -16.71 31.91 -2.87
CA GLU A 15 -16.06 32.59 -1.74
C GLU A 15 -14.71 31.94 -1.40
N ARG A 16 -14.63 30.61 -1.42
CA ARG A 16 -13.37 29.88 -1.21
C ARG A 16 -12.35 30.17 -2.31
N ALA A 17 -12.75 30.12 -3.57
CA ALA A 17 -11.89 30.43 -4.70
C ALA A 17 -11.28 31.84 -4.56
N LYS A 18 -12.12 32.84 -4.26
CA LYS A 18 -11.68 34.22 -4.03
C LYS A 18 -10.66 34.34 -2.88
N ALA A 19 -10.94 33.72 -1.74
CA ALA A 19 -10.02 33.74 -0.59
C ALA A 19 -8.68 33.06 -0.89
N GLN A 20 -8.70 32.01 -1.73
CA GLN A 20 -7.54 31.24 -2.14
C GLN A 20 -6.82 31.83 -3.36
N GLY A 21 -7.24 32.99 -3.88
CA GLY A 21 -6.64 33.57 -5.10
C GLY A 21 -6.82 32.70 -6.35
N LEU A 22 -7.82 31.83 -6.37
CA LEU A 22 -8.15 30.93 -7.48
C LEU A 22 -9.30 31.50 -8.31
N SER A 23 -9.29 31.21 -9.60
CA SER A 23 -10.43 31.47 -10.49
C SER A 23 -11.42 30.30 -10.45
N LEU A 24 -12.71 30.61 -10.48
CA LEU A 24 -13.78 29.62 -10.62
C LEU A 24 -14.65 30.00 -11.82
N ALA A 25 -14.72 29.11 -12.81
CA ALA A 25 -15.57 29.28 -13.98
C ALA A 25 -17.04 29.42 -13.58
N LEU A 26 -17.79 30.20 -14.36
CA LEU A 26 -19.23 30.39 -14.10
C LEU A 26 -20.02 29.14 -14.47
N THR A 27 -19.54 28.42 -15.49
CA THR A 27 -20.14 27.18 -15.99
C THR A 27 -19.08 26.08 -16.17
N PRO A 28 -19.42 24.80 -15.97
CA PRO A 28 -18.48 23.69 -16.18
C PRO A 28 -17.95 23.58 -17.63
N GLN A 29 -18.65 24.15 -18.60
CA GLN A 29 -18.28 24.10 -20.02
C GLN A 29 -17.08 24.98 -20.36
N GLU A 30 -16.86 26.06 -19.60
CA GLU A 30 -15.78 27.04 -19.85
C GLU A 30 -14.38 26.42 -19.71
N ASP A 31 -14.22 25.45 -18.81
CA ASP A 31 -12.91 24.85 -18.50
C ASP A 31 -12.98 23.34 -18.22
N GLN A 32 -14.05 22.69 -18.68
CA GLN A 32 -14.32 21.26 -18.42
C GLN A 32 -14.39 20.91 -16.92
N GLY A 33 -14.74 21.88 -16.07
CA GLY A 33 -14.87 21.72 -14.62
C GLY A 33 -13.55 21.72 -13.87
N ALA A 34 -12.43 22.07 -14.51
CA ALA A 34 -11.11 22.05 -13.92
C ALA A 34 -10.98 23.03 -12.74
N SER A 35 -11.47 24.26 -12.87
CA SER A 35 -11.45 25.26 -11.78
C SER A 35 -12.26 24.82 -10.57
N ARG A 36 -13.42 24.17 -10.79
CA ARG A 36 -14.23 23.61 -9.72
C ARG A 36 -13.47 22.51 -8.98
N ALA A 37 -12.85 21.58 -9.71
CA ALA A 37 -12.04 20.52 -9.13
C ALA A 37 -10.85 21.10 -8.34
N LEU A 38 -10.19 22.12 -8.87
CA LEU A 38 -9.07 22.81 -8.23
C LEU A 38 -9.48 23.47 -6.90
N VAL A 39 -10.60 24.20 -6.87
CA VAL A 39 -11.11 24.81 -5.63
C VAL A 39 -11.50 23.74 -4.61
N ARG A 40 -12.08 22.62 -5.05
CA ARG A 40 -12.38 21.48 -4.16
C ARG A 40 -11.10 20.88 -3.58
N LEU A 41 -10.06 20.68 -4.39
CA LEU A 41 -8.75 20.25 -3.89
C LEU A 41 -8.17 21.22 -2.87
N ALA A 42 -8.24 22.53 -3.12
CA ALA A 42 -7.77 23.55 -2.18
C ALA A 42 -8.54 23.54 -0.86
N CYS A 43 -9.86 23.29 -0.90
CA CYS A 43 -10.65 23.07 0.31
C CYS A 43 -10.24 21.80 1.05
N LEU A 44 -10.01 20.70 0.32
CA LEU A 44 -9.61 19.43 0.92
C LEU A 44 -8.19 19.50 1.51
N THR A 45 -7.25 20.24 0.92
CA THR A 45 -5.91 20.45 1.48
C THR A 45 -5.87 21.47 2.63
N ARG A 46 -7.05 21.98 3.05
CA ARG A 46 -7.23 23.01 4.09
C ARG A 46 -6.42 24.28 3.86
N VAL A 47 -6.33 24.67 2.61
CA VAL A 47 -5.74 25.95 2.20
C VAL A 47 -6.83 27.01 2.22
N PHE A 48 -6.54 28.16 2.81
CA PHE A 48 -7.52 29.26 2.92
C PHE A 48 -6.95 30.63 2.52
N ASP A 49 -5.76 30.65 1.92
CA ASP A 49 -5.08 31.87 1.48
C ASP A 49 -4.57 31.73 0.03
N ALA A 50 -4.17 32.87 -0.56
CA ALA A 50 -3.68 32.94 -1.93
C ALA A 50 -2.38 32.16 -2.17
N GLN A 51 -1.51 32.08 -1.16
CA GLN A 51 -0.22 31.42 -1.29
C GLN A 51 -0.38 29.90 -1.41
N GLY A 52 -1.18 29.30 -0.53
CA GLY A 52 -1.52 27.89 -0.61
C GLY A 52 -2.40 27.60 -1.82
N GLY A 53 -3.24 28.55 -2.26
CA GLY A 53 -4.03 28.37 -3.48
C GLY A 53 -3.14 28.23 -4.71
N LYS A 54 -2.10 29.07 -4.81
CA LYS A 54 -1.06 28.95 -5.83
C LYS A 54 -0.32 27.61 -5.75
N GLU A 55 0.08 27.17 -4.56
CA GLU A 55 0.72 25.85 -4.35
C GLU A 55 -0.14 24.70 -4.89
N VAL A 56 -1.43 24.68 -4.55
CA VAL A 56 -2.39 23.67 -5.01
C VAL A 56 -2.61 23.75 -6.53
N SER A 57 -2.69 24.96 -7.08
CA SER A 57 -2.82 25.19 -8.54
C SER A 57 -1.60 24.65 -9.29
N ASP A 58 -0.40 25.05 -8.89
CA ASP A 58 0.85 24.63 -9.51
C ASP A 58 0.97 23.10 -9.49
N ALA A 59 0.67 22.47 -8.35
CA ALA A 59 0.69 21.02 -8.20
C ALA A 59 -0.36 20.30 -9.07
N PHE A 60 -1.58 20.84 -9.16
CA PHE A 60 -2.65 20.27 -9.99
C PHE A 60 -2.29 20.33 -11.48
N TYR A 61 -1.74 21.45 -11.95
CA TYR A 61 -1.33 21.60 -13.35
C TYR A 61 -0.03 20.86 -13.70
N ALA A 62 0.80 20.54 -12.71
CA ALA A 62 1.97 19.67 -12.88
C ALA A 62 1.62 18.19 -13.12
N ILE A 63 0.40 17.75 -12.77
CA ILE A 63 -0.09 16.40 -13.12
C ILE A 63 -0.27 16.31 -14.65
N ALA A 64 0.10 15.18 -15.24
CA ALA A 64 -0.14 14.89 -16.65
C ALA A 64 -1.63 15.10 -17.01
N SER A 65 -1.89 15.69 -18.18
CA SER A 65 -3.23 16.13 -18.60
C SER A 65 -4.28 15.02 -18.51
N GLU A 66 -3.94 13.79 -18.92
CA GLU A 66 -4.83 12.63 -18.84
C GLU A 66 -5.24 12.29 -17.39
N LYS A 67 -4.27 12.20 -16.49
CA LYS A 67 -4.51 11.95 -15.05
C LYS A 67 -5.33 13.09 -14.44
N ARG A 68 -4.98 14.34 -14.77
CA ARG A 68 -5.70 15.53 -14.31
C ARG A 68 -7.16 15.50 -14.75
N ASN A 69 -7.45 15.14 -16.00
CA ASN A 69 -8.83 15.03 -16.50
C ASN A 69 -9.63 13.96 -15.75
N ARG A 70 -9.02 12.80 -15.47
CA ARG A 70 -9.66 11.75 -14.65
C ARG A 70 -9.92 12.22 -13.21
N LEU A 71 -8.96 12.89 -12.60
CA LEU A 71 -9.12 13.45 -11.26
C LEU A 71 -10.22 14.52 -11.22
N THR A 72 -10.27 15.41 -12.20
CA THR A 72 -11.34 16.41 -12.38
C THR A 72 -12.70 15.74 -12.46
N LYS A 73 -12.83 14.66 -13.24
CA LYS A 73 -14.06 13.90 -13.36
C LYS A 73 -14.52 13.35 -12.01
N PHE A 74 -13.67 12.61 -11.30
CA PHE A 74 -14.02 12.06 -9.99
C PHE A 74 -14.34 13.13 -8.95
N LEU A 75 -13.58 14.22 -8.94
CA LEU A 75 -13.84 15.35 -8.04
C LEU A 75 -15.14 16.06 -8.37
N ASN A 76 -15.68 15.97 -9.58
CA ASN A 76 -16.93 16.62 -9.96
C ASN A 76 -18.13 15.67 -9.96
N ALA A 77 -17.92 14.36 -9.89
CA ALA A 77 -18.98 13.37 -9.75
C ALA A 77 -19.82 13.63 -8.48
N ASP A 78 -21.14 13.70 -8.66
CA ASP A 78 -22.11 14.07 -7.62
C ASP A 78 -22.92 12.87 -7.09
N GLY A 79 -22.81 11.70 -7.73
CA GLY A 79 -23.64 10.53 -7.41
C GLY A 79 -25.10 10.66 -7.86
N ILE A 80 -25.46 11.75 -8.54
CA ILE A 80 -26.81 12.03 -9.04
C ILE A 80 -26.83 11.83 -10.56
N THR A 81 -25.93 12.52 -11.26
CA THR A 81 -25.77 12.46 -12.71
C THR A 81 -24.74 11.42 -13.11
N GLU A 82 -23.66 11.31 -12.33
CA GLU A 82 -22.63 10.28 -12.48
C GLU A 82 -22.57 9.42 -11.21
N ALA A 83 -23.00 8.16 -11.31
CA ALA A 83 -23.05 7.21 -10.21
C ALA A 83 -22.13 5.98 -10.46
N PRO A 84 -21.47 5.45 -9.41
CA PRO A 84 -21.42 6.01 -8.05
C PRO A 84 -20.53 7.26 -7.97
N GLY A 85 -20.96 8.25 -7.19
CA GLY A 85 -20.07 9.27 -6.64
C GLY A 85 -19.32 8.73 -5.43
N PHE A 86 -18.06 9.13 -5.24
CA PHE A 86 -17.26 8.67 -4.11
C PHE A 86 -17.08 9.77 -3.06
N LEU A 87 -17.57 9.52 -1.86
CA LEU A 87 -17.32 10.36 -0.70
C LEU A 87 -16.06 9.85 0.01
N LEU A 88 -14.95 10.55 -0.16
CA LEU A 88 -13.70 10.21 0.54
C LEU A 88 -13.72 10.74 1.97
N TYR A 89 -14.14 9.89 2.91
CA TYR A 89 -14.16 10.21 4.33
C TYR A 89 -12.74 10.36 4.86
N ASN A 90 -12.52 11.42 5.64
CA ASN A 90 -11.22 11.83 6.17
C ASN A 90 -10.17 12.27 5.13
N ALA A 91 -10.57 12.51 3.87
CA ALA A 91 -9.69 13.08 2.85
C ALA A 91 -9.01 14.40 3.27
N PRO A 92 -9.69 15.33 3.98
CA PRO A 92 -9.03 16.55 4.42
C PRO A 92 -7.84 16.32 5.35
N ALA A 93 -7.93 15.36 6.28
CA ALA A 93 -6.81 15.04 7.17
C ALA A 93 -5.66 14.39 6.40
N PHE A 94 -5.97 13.49 5.46
CA PHE A 94 -4.94 12.91 4.59
C PHE A 94 -4.16 13.98 3.81
N LEU A 95 -4.88 14.85 3.11
CA LEU A 95 -4.28 15.88 2.26
C LEU A 95 -3.51 16.93 3.07
N GLU A 96 -4.04 17.36 4.22
CA GLU A 96 -3.36 18.29 5.13
C GLU A 96 -2.09 17.66 5.74
N ASN A 97 -2.18 16.42 6.25
CA ASN A 97 -1.03 15.72 6.83
C ASN A 97 0.08 15.53 5.79
N ALA A 98 -0.27 15.17 4.55
CA ALA A 98 0.71 14.96 3.49
C ALA A 98 1.36 16.29 3.03
N ARG A 99 0.58 17.38 2.90
CA ARG A 99 1.08 18.70 2.46
C ARG A 99 2.00 19.35 3.47
N THR A 100 1.68 19.25 4.77
CA THR A 100 2.49 19.89 5.84
C THR A 100 3.88 19.27 5.99
N LYS A 101 4.11 18.10 5.40
CA LYS A 101 5.43 17.49 5.30
C LYS A 101 6.21 18.17 4.18
N LYS A 102 7.23 18.96 4.56
CA LYS A 102 8.09 19.75 3.64
C LYS A 102 8.76 18.99 2.49
N PHE A 103 8.75 17.66 2.53
CA PHE A 103 9.42 16.81 1.54
C PHE A 103 8.44 16.19 0.53
N THR A 104 7.12 16.41 0.68
CA THR A 104 6.13 15.82 -0.21
C THR A 104 5.75 16.82 -1.30
N ASP A 105 6.07 16.48 -2.55
CA ASP A 105 5.52 17.16 -3.72
C ASP A 105 3.99 16.99 -3.71
N VAL A 106 3.25 18.11 -3.63
CA VAL A 106 1.78 18.11 -3.56
C VAL A 106 1.15 17.38 -4.74
N ARG A 107 1.83 17.37 -5.90
CA ARG A 107 1.43 16.58 -7.07
C ARG A 107 1.30 15.08 -6.74
N LEU A 108 2.26 14.51 -6.00
CA LEU A 108 2.23 13.10 -5.61
C LEU A 108 1.02 12.77 -4.74
N ILE A 109 0.58 13.72 -3.90
CA ILE A 109 -0.60 13.56 -3.05
C ILE A 109 -1.87 13.48 -3.91
N PHE A 110 -1.97 14.31 -4.94
CA PHE A 110 -3.10 14.29 -5.88
C PHE A 110 -3.10 13.07 -6.78
N GLU A 111 -1.92 12.60 -7.22
CA GLU A 111 -1.81 11.34 -7.95
C GLU A 111 -2.22 10.14 -7.08
N LEU A 112 -1.84 10.13 -5.80
CA LEU A 112 -2.27 9.08 -4.86
C LEU A 112 -3.79 9.15 -4.59
N LEU A 113 -4.35 10.35 -4.49
CA LEU A 113 -5.79 10.55 -4.38
C LEU A 113 -6.55 10.05 -5.63
N LEU A 114 -6.02 10.30 -6.83
CA LEU A 114 -6.56 9.75 -8.07
C LEU A 114 -6.55 8.23 -8.04
N ASN A 115 -5.44 7.61 -7.63
CA ASN A 115 -5.35 6.15 -7.51
C ASN A 115 -6.43 5.59 -6.58
N VAL A 116 -6.74 6.28 -5.47
CA VAL A 116 -7.84 5.89 -4.56
C VAL A 116 -9.18 5.90 -5.28
N TYR A 117 -9.49 6.95 -6.03
CA TYR A 117 -10.72 7.01 -6.83
C TYR A 117 -10.79 5.90 -7.88
N GLU A 118 -9.69 5.60 -8.55
CA GLU A 118 -9.65 4.58 -9.60
C GLU A 118 -9.85 3.17 -9.04
N VAL A 119 -9.18 2.85 -7.92
CA VAL A 119 -9.39 1.59 -7.22
C VAL A 119 -10.82 1.48 -6.71
N ALA A 120 -11.40 2.56 -6.18
CA ALA A 120 -12.81 2.57 -5.76
C ALA A 120 -13.77 2.40 -6.94
N ALA A 121 -13.52 3.04 -8.07
CA ALA A 121 -14.32 2.89 -9.29
C ALA A 121 -14.30 1.47 -9.84
N GLN A 122 -13.13 0.82 -9.80
CA GLN A 122 -12.99 -0.58 -10.20
C GLN A 122 -13.71 -1.52 -9.21
N GLU A 123 -13.51 -1.32 -7.91
CA GLU A 123 -14.11 -2.15 -6.86
C GLU A 123 -15.63 -2.07 -6.90
N TYR A 124 -16.21 -0.88 -7.12
CA TYR A 124 -17.65 -0.65 -7.15
C TYR A 124 -18.24 -0.58 -8.56
N PHE A 125 -17.55 -1.15 -9.55
CA PHE A 125 -18.06 -1.22 -10.91
C PHE A 125 -19.41 -1.94 -10.95
N GLY A 126 -20.42 -1.31 -11.56
CA GLY A 126 -21.78 -1.83 -11.62
C GLY A 126 -22.60 -1.72 -10.32
N SER A 127 -22.09 -1.00 -9.31
CA SER A 127 -22.86 -0.72 -8.10
C SER A 127 -24.15 0.06 -8.40
N ALA A 128 -25.25 -0.32 -7.78
CA ALA A 128 -26.52 0.42 -7.84
C ALA A 128 -26.54 1.64 -6.91
N GLN A 129 -25.51 1.81 -6.07
CA GLN A 129 -25.46 2.90 -5.10
C GLN A 129 -25.10 4.21 -5.77
N LYS A 130 -25.84 5.26 -5.41
CA LYS A 130 -25.57 6.63 -5.89
C LYS A 130 -24.28 7.19 -5.33
N VAL A 131 -24.02 6.95 -4.05
CA VAL A 131 -22.82 7.41 -3.35
C VAL A 131 -22.24 6.28 -2.52
N VAL A 132 -20.93 6.12 -2.61
CA VAL A 132 -20.15 5.16 -1.81
C VAL A 132 -19.14 5.92 -0.96
N THR A 133 -19.05 5.58 0.31
CA THR A 133 -18.10 6.18 1.26
C THR A 133 -16.80 5.39 1.29
N ILE A 134 -15.68 6.06 1.05
CA ILE A 134 -14.34 5.47 1.11
C ILE A 134 -13.61 6.07 2.32
N ILE A 135 -13.28 5.24 3.31
CA ILE A 135 -12.60 5.66 4.55
C ILE A 135 -11.10 5.71 4.31
N LEU A 136 -10.47 6.88 4.56
CA LEU A 136 -9.04 7.11 4.34
C LEU A 136 -8.20 7.19 5.61
N ASP A 137 -8.66 6.63 6.73
CA ASP A 137 -8.00 6.76 8.03
C ASP A 137 -6.55 6.24 8.02
N ASP A 138 -6.30 5.06 7.46
CA ASP A 138 -4.95 4.50 7.36
C ASP A 138 -4.03 5.36 6.48
N LEU A 139 -4.57 5.90 5.38
CA LEU A 139 -3.83 6.77 4.48
C LEU A 139 -3.51 8.13 5.13
N ALA A 140 -4.44 8.67 5.91
CA ALA A 140 -4.23 9.90 6.68
C ALA A 140 -3.20 9.71 7.80
N ASN A 141 -3.22 8.57 8.48
CA ASN A 141 -2.22 8.19 9.48
C ASN A 141 -0.85 7.98 8.84
N HIS A 142 -0.78 7.27 7.73
CA HIS A 142 0.46 7.07 6.97
C HIS A 142 1.06 8.41 6.52
N ALA A 143 0.27 9.31 5.95
CA ALA A 143 0.73 10.66 5.60
C ALA A 143 1.29 11.44 6.80
N LYS A 144 0.72 11.25 7.98
CA LYS A 144 1.17 11.90 9.23
C LYS A 144 2.50 11.34 9.72
N THR A 145 2.73 10.03 9.60
CA THR A 145 3.92 9.35 10.15
C THR A 145 5.02 9.12 9.14
N CYS A 146 4.72 9.17 7.84
CA CYS A 146 5.72 9.01 6.79
C CYS A 146 6.77 10.13 6.88
N MET A 147 8.03 9.75 6.68
CA MET A 147 9.20 10.64 6.76
C MET A 147 10.04 10.64 5.48
N SER A 148 9.74 9.74 4.54
CA SER A 148 10.49 9.56 3.29
C SER A 148 9.59 9.86 2.09
N PRO A 149 10.00 10.76 1.17
CA PRO A 149 9.29 10.99 -0.09
C PRO A 149 9.14 9.71 -0.90
N GLN A 150 10.18 8.88 -0.93
CA GLN A 150 10.22 7.64 -1.69
C GLN A 150 9.20 6.65 -1.12
N THR A 151 9.17 6.47 0.21
CA THR A 151 8.17 5.61 0.85
C THR A 151 6.75 6.10 0.56
N PHE A 152 6.53 7.42 0.51
CA PHE A 152 5.22 7.98 0.15
C PHE A 152 4.86 7.72 -1.32
N GLU A 153 5.79 7.95 -2.26
CA GLU A 153 5.59 7.71 -3.70
C GLU A 153 5.29 6.22 -4.00
N PHE A 154 5.98 5.31 -3.33
CA PHE A 154 5.77 3.87 -3.47
C PHE A 154 4.64 3.32 -2.60
N THR A 155 3.81 4.17 -1.99
CA THR A 155 2.68 3.73 -1.17
C THR A 155 1.75 2.85 -1.99
N LYS A 156 1.61 1.59 -1.56
CA LYS A 156 0.60 0.66 -2.06
C LYS A 156 -0.51 0.55 -1.03
N PHE A 157 -1.74 0.37 -1.49
CA PHE A 157 -2.90 0.16 -0.64
C PHE A 157 -3.89 -0.77 -1.32
N GLY A 158 -4.74 -1.39 -0.52
CA GLY A 158 -5.92 -2.12 -0.98
C GLY A 158 -7.19 -1.40 -0.51
N LEU A 159 -8.32 -1.81 -1.08
CA LEU A 159 -9.63 -1.36 -0.68
C LEU A 159 -10.43 -2.57 -0.19
N THR A 160 -10.97 -2.49 1.02
CA THR A 160 -11.75 -3.57 1.63
C THR A 160 -13.16 -3.09 1.92
N ARG A 161 -14.17 -3.73 1.35
CA ARG A 161 -15.58 -3.43 1.64
C ARG A 161 -15.92 -3.73 3.10
N ALA A 162 -16.81 -2.92 3.68
CA ALA A 162 -17.35 -3.19 5.00
C ALA A 162 -18.12 -4.53 5.02
N PRO A 163 -18.15 -5.23 6.17
CA PRO A 163 -18.85 -6.52 6.24
C PRO A 163 -20.37 -6.37 6.12
N GLY A 164 -21.01 -7.36 5.49
CA GLY A 164 -22.45 -7.42 5.31
C GLY A 164 -22.99 -6.36 4.33
N LEU A 165 -24.25 -5.96 4.51
CA LEU A 165 -24.94 -5.00 3.62
C LEU A 165 -24.27 -3.61 3.58
N LYS A 166 -23.46 -3.26 4.58
CA LYS A 166 -22.69 -2.01 4.57
C LYS A 166 -21.62 -1.99 3.48
N GLY A 167 -21.18 -3.15 3.01
CA GLY A 167 -20.17 -3.27 1.96
C GLY A 167 -20.58 -2.68 0.62
N ASP A 168 -21.87 -2.50 0.37
CA ASP A 168 -22.35 -1.83 -0.85
C ASP A 168 -22.18 -0.30 -0.78
N LEU A 169 -22.15 0.25 0.44
CA LEU A 169 -22.12 1.69 0.70
C LEU A 169 -20.76 2.18 1.21
N GLN A 170 -19.89 1.27 1.64
CA GLN A 170 -18.69 1.65 2.39
C GLN A 170 -17.52 0.69 2.18
N ALA A 171 -16.35 1.25 1.93
CA ALA A 171 -15.07 0.55 1.98
C ALA A 171 -14.00 1.35 2.74
N THR A 172 -12.98 0.66 3.21
CA THR A 172 -11.83 1.23 3.89
C THR A 172 -10.57 1.02 3.05
N VAL A 173 -9.78 2.08 2.89
CA VAL A 173 -8.43 1.99 2.33
C VAL A 173 -7.50 1.44 3.40
N THR A 174 -6.76 0.40 3.07
CA THR A 174 -5.77 -0.22 3.96
C THR A 174 -4.40 -0.17 3.29
N ILE A 175 -3.44 0.44 3.97
CA ILE A 175 -2.06 0.54 3.47
C ILE A 175 -1.46 -0.86 3.41
N SER A 176 -0.76 -1.14 2.31
CA SER A 176 -0.04 -2.39 2.14
C SER A 176 0.98 -2.55 3.27
N PRO A 177 1.05 -3.74 3.90
CA PRO A 177 2.10 -4.03 4.88
C PRO A 177 3.49 -4.04 4.20
N TRP A 178 3.53 -4.25 2.88
CA TRP A 178 4.75 -4.06 2.10
C TRP A 178 4.93 -2.57 1.79
N GLN A 179 5.94 -1.99 2.42
CA GLN A 179 6.39 -0.62 2.20
C GLN A 179 7.87 -0.62 1.86
N LEU A 180 8.29 0.37 1.09
CA LEU A 180 9.71 0.61 0.87
C LEU A 180 10.36 0.96 2.21
N VAL A 181 11.21 0.06 2.71
CA VAL A 181 12.05 0.29 3.88
C VAL A 181 13.27 1.09 3.44
N THR A 182 13.39 2.32 3.92
CA THR A 182 14.57 3.16 3.67
C THR A 182 15.34 3.50 4.95
N ASP A 183 14.83 3.09 6.11
CA ASP A 183 15.44 3.36 7.41
C ASP A 183 16.51 2.30 7.74
N PRO A 184 17.80 2.69 7.87
CA PRO A 184 18.88 1.79 8.27
C PRO A 184 18.59 1.00 9.55
N ALA A 185 17.89 1.59 10.52
CA ALA A 185 17.56 0.93 11.77
C ALA A 185 16.58 -0.24 11.57
N VAL A 186 15.68 -0.14 10.58
CA VAL A 186 14.79 -1.26 10.23
C VAL A 186 15.61 -2.40 9.61
N PHE A 187 16.57 -2.09 8.73
CA PHE A 187 17.44 -3.11 8.14
C PHE A 187 18.27 -3.85 9.19
N ILE A 188 18.82 -3.14 10.17
CA ILE A 188 19.55 -3.75 11.30
C ILE A 188 18.61 -4.70 12.05
N ARG A 189 17.40 -4.27 12.43
CA ARG A 189 16.44 -5.13 13.13
C ARG A 189 16.01 -6.36 12.32
N LEU A 190 15.88 -6.22 11.00
CA LEU A 190 15.58 -7.35 10.11
C LEU A 190 16.75 -8.33 10.05
N ALA A 191 17.99 -7.83 9.97
CA ALA A 191 19.19 -8.65 10.05
C ALA A 191 19.28 -9.39 11.39
N ASP A 192 19.04 -8.70 12.51
CA ASP A 192 18.98 -9.30 13.84
C ASP A 192 17.90 -10.38 13.93
N SER A 193 16.70 -10.10 13.41
CA SER A 193 15.60 -11.07 13.39
C SER A 193 15.90 -12.28 12.50
N ALA A 194 16.66 -12.10 11.42
CA ALA A 194 17.12 -13.20 10.57
C ALA A 194 18.20 -14.03 11.29
N ASN A 195 19.15 -13.38 11.98
CA ASN A 195 20.16 -14.04 12.81
C ASN A 195 19.51 -14.86 13.95
N ASP A 196 18.46 -14.33 14.58
CA ASP A 196 17.66 -15.06 15.57
C ASP A 196 17.09 -16.35 14.97
N ILE A 197 16.54 -16.29 13.76
CA ILE A 197 16.02 -17.49 13.08
C ILE A 197 17.14 -18.49 12.81
N VAL A 198 18.30 -18.03 12.32
CA VAL A 198 19.47 -18.89 12.07
C VAL A 198 19.94 -19.55 13.38
N SER A 199 19.96 -18.84 14.50
CA SER A 199 20.33 -19.41 15.80
C SER A 199 19.39 -20.54 16.24
N LEU A 200 18.10 -20.46 15.88
CA LEU A 200 17.11 -21.52 16.14
C LEU A 200 17.29 -22.75 15.24
N LEU A 201 18.14 -22.67 14.21
CA LEU A 201 18.49 -23.79 13.34
C LEU A 201 19.75 -24.52 13.84
N ALA A 202 20.35 -24.14 14.97
CA ALA A 202 21.55 -24.77 15.46
C ALA A 202 21.37 -26.29 15.68
N PRO A 203 22.40 -27.12 15.39
CA PRO A 203 22.34 -28.57 15.61
C PRO A 203 21.94 -28.91 17.05
N GLY A 204 20.93 -29.77 17.22
CA GLY A 204 20.42 -30.19 18.53
C GLY A 204 19.21 -29.39 19.06
N THR A 205 18.77 -28.35 18.35
CA THR A 205 17.52 -27.65 18.67
C THR A 205 16.30 -28.44 18.16
N VAL A 206 15.28 -28.62 19.00
CA VAL A 206 14.02 -29.29 18.62
C VAL A 206 13.03 -28.25 18.09
N LEU A 207 13.41 -27.55 17.02
CA LEU A 207 12.49 -26.62 16.36
C LEU A 207 11.55 -27.43 15.45
N ARG A 208 10.24 -27.33 15.64
CA ARG A 208 9.24 -28.00 14.77
C ARG A 208 8.92 -27.14 13.54
N GLU A 209 8.72 -27.80 12.40
CA GLU A 209 8.42 -27.16 11.09
C GLU A 209 7.28 -26.12 11.16
N PRO A 210 6.12 -26.38 11.80
CA PRO A 210 5.06 -25.37 11.87
C PRO A 210 5.45 -24.11 12.64
N PHE A 211 6.31 -24.25 13.66
CA PHE A 211 6.80 -23.12 14.43
C PHE A 211 7.80 -22.30 13.62
N PHE A 212 8.72 -22.97 12.90
CA PHE A 212 9.65 -22.32 11.97
C PHE A 212 8.89 -21.50 10.91
N LEU A 213 7.91 -22.11 10.24
CA LEU A 213 7.07 -21.42 9.25
C LEU A 213 6.32 -20.23 9.82
N ARG A 214 5.81 -20.33 11.06
CA ARG A 214 5.16 -19.21 11.75
C ARG A 214 6.15 -18.08 12.00
N ARG A 215 7.38 -18.39 12.42
CA ARG A 215 8.43 -17.39 12.69
C ARG A 215 8.86 -16.69 11.40
N LEU A 216 9.10 -17.43 10.32
CA LEU A 216 9.39 -16.85 9.01
C LEU A 216 8.33 -15.84 8.58
N ARG A 217 7.05 -16.21 8.67
CA ARG A 217 5.94 -15.31 8.29
C ARG A 217 5.83 -14.08 9.17
N SER A 218 6.21 -14.17 10.44
CA SER A 218 6.22 -13.01 11.35
C SER A 218 7.41 -12.09 11.14
N THR A 219 8.53 -12.62 10.65
CA THR A 219 9.78 -11.87 10.44
C THR A 219 9.87 -11.25 9.04
N PHE A 220 9.39 -11.98 8.04
CA PHE A 220 9.44 -11.62 6.62
C PHE A 220 8.03 -11.28 6.12
N PRO A 221 7.59 -10.01 6.26
CA PRO A 221 6.23 -9.60 5.91
C PRO A 221 5.88 -9.83 4.42
N GLU A 222 6.88 -9.90 3.54
CA GLU A 222 6.72 -10.26 2.13
C GLU A 222 6.10 -11.64 1.94
N LEU A 223 6.30 -12.59 2.86
CA LEU A 223 5.68 -13.91 2.80
C LEU A 223 4.16 -13.84 3.00
N ALA A 224 3.68 -12.91 3.81
CA ALA A 224 2.25 -12.66 3.96
C ALA A 224 1.68 -11.99 2.69
N PHE A 225 2.46 -11.10 2.06
CA PHE A 225 2.10 -10.47 0.80
C PHE A 225 1.98 -11.50 -0.33
N PHE A 226 2.97 -12.36 -0.56
CA PHE A 226 2.88 -13.36 -1.64
C PHE A 226 1.73 -14.35 -1.42
N LYS A 227 1.36 -14.60 -0.16
CA LYS A 227 0.23 -15.47 0.19
C LYS A 227 -1.13 -14.82 -0.06
N ASN A 228 -1.28 -13.53 0.26
CA ASN A 228 -2.59 -12.84 0.29
C ASN A 228 -2.78 -11.82 -0.86
N GLY A 229 -1.70 -11.44 -1.53
CA GLY A 229 -1.57 -10.14 -2.18
C GLY A 229 -1.91 -10.07 -3.66
N CYS A 230 -2.23 -11.18 -4.33
CA CYS A 230 -2.71 -11.11 -5.71
C CYS A 230 -3.42 -12.40 -6.11
N SER A 231 -4.60 -12.28 -6.70
CA SER A 231 -5.36 -13.34 -7.37
C SER A 231 -4.64 -13.94 -8.60
N SER A 232 -3.36 -13.58 -8.81
CA SER A 232 -2.55 -14.05 -9.91
C SER A 232 -1.79 -15.32 -9.51
N SER A 233 -1.78 -16.30 -10.40
CA SER A 233 -1.04 -17.55 -10.25
C SER A 233 0.46 -17.34 -9.98
N VAL A 234 1.01 -16.20 -10.42
CA VAL A 234 2.43 -15.83 -10.28
C VAL A 234 2.83 -15.58 -8.82
N SER A 235 2.05 -14.79 -8.06
CA SER A 235 2.40 -14.48 -6.67
C SER A 235 2.33 -15.71 -5.76
N SER A 236 1.37 -16.60 -6.02
CA SER A 236 1.29 -17.89 -5.32
C SER A 236 2.48 -18.81 -5.66
N GLY A 237 2.96 -18.79 -6.91
CA GLY A 237 4.18 -19.52 -7.31
C GLY A 237 5.40 -19.05 -6.52
N ILE A 238 5.65 -17.74 -6.49
CA ILE A 238 6.77 -17.15 -5.75
C ILE A 238 6.71 -17.47 -4.26
N TYR A 239 5.51 -17.40 -3.65
CA TYR A 239 5.32 -17.81 -2.26
C TYR A 239 5.77 -19.26 -2.03
N ASN A 240 5.27 -20.18 -2.86
CA ASN A 240 5.55 -21.61 -2.71
C ASN A 240 7.04 -21.91 -2.93
N GLU A 241 7.67 -21.31 -3.94
CA GLU A 241 9.11 -21.44 -4.21
C GLU A 241 9.95 -20.91 -3.05
N THR A 242 9.58 -19.76 -2.49
CA THR A 242 10.29 -19.15 -1.36
C THR A 242 10.17 -20.01 -0.10
N ILE A 243 8.96 -20.46 0.23
CA ILE A 243 8.74 -21.35 1.39
C ILE A 243 9.44 -22.69 1.20
N ALA A 244 9.38 -23.28 0.00
CA ALA A 244 10.09 -24.52 -0.31
C ALA A 244 11.61 -24.35 -0.12
N SER A 245 12.18 -23.25 -0.61
CA SER A 245 13.60 -22.93 -0.44
C SER A 245 13.99 -22.82 1.05
N MET A 246 13.17 -22.12 1.84
CA MET A 246 13.39 -21.99 3.28
C MET A 246 13.24 -23.33 4.03
N LEU A 247 12.30 -24.18 3.62
CA LEU A 247 12.11 -25.51 4.19
C LEU A 247 13.27 -26.47 3.86
N VAL A 248 13.80 -26.40 2.63
CA VAL A 248 15.00 -27.15 2.23
C VAL A 248 16.18 -26.82 3.16
N ILE A 249 16.41 -25.53 3.44
CA ILE A 249 17.45 -25.10 4.39
C ILE A 249 17.15 -25.67 5.77
N TYR A 250 15.93 -25.48 6.28
CA TYR A 250 15.52 -25.97 7.60
C TYR A 250 15.71 -27.49 7.75
N TRP A 251 15.19 -28.30 6.85
CA TRP A 251 15.30 -29.76 6.93
C TRP A 251 16.74 -30.25 6.80
N THR A 252 17.55 -29.58 5.98
CA THR A 252 18.97 -29.93 5.83
C THR A 252 19.77 -29.60 7.08
N VAL A 253 19.57 -28.41 7.67
CA VAL A 253 20.32 -27.99 8.86
C VAL A 253 19.88 -28.76 10.11
N THR A 254 18.60 -29.14 10.19
CA THR A 254 18.04 -29.91 11.33
C THR A 254 18.05 -31.42 11.12
N ASP A 255 18.71 -31.92 10.07
CA ASP A 255 18.85 -33.35 9.75
C ASP A 255 17.50 -34.11 9.68
N GLN A 256 16.52 -33.54 8.96
CA GLN A 256 15.18 -34.12 8.79
C GLN A 256 14.97 -34.74 7.40
N MET A 257 15.70 -35.82 7.12
CA MET A 257 15.62 -36.54 5.85
C MET A 257 14.20 -36.98 5.46
N ASP A 258 13.43 -37.50 6.42
CA ASP A 258 12.07 -37.98 6.17
C ASP A 258 11.13 -36.85 5.73
N ALA A 259 11.28 -35.66 6.31
CA ALA A 259 10.49 -34.50 5.92
C ALA A 259 10.93 -33.98 4.53
N PHE A 260 12.24 -33.95 4.28
CA PHE A 260 12.82 -33.53 2.99
C PHE A 260 12.38 -34.41 1.82
N THR A 261 12.31 -35.71 2.05
CA THR A 261 11.96 -36.71 1.02
C THR A 261 10.47 -37.02 0.97
N ARG A 262 9.65 -36.32 1.76
CA ARG A 262 8.21 -36.53 1.85
C ARG A 262 7.55 -36.20 0.51
N GLY A 263 7.01 -37.23 -0.14
CA GLY A 263 6.33 -37.11 -1.44
C GLY A 263 7.20 -37.42 -2.66
N GLN A 264 8.47 -37.80 -2.48
CA GLN A 264 9.26 -38.39 -3.55
C GLN A 264 8.74 -39.79 -3.91
N ASP A 265 8.87 -40.18 -5.18
CA ASP A 265 8.61 -41.56 -5.60
C ASP A 265 9.49 -42.52 -4.79
N PRO A 266 8.94 -43.57 -4.15
CA PRO A 266 9.73 -44.55 -3.39
C PRO A 266 10.93 -45.13 -4.15
N GLN A 267 10.85 -45.27 -5.48
CA GLN A 267 11.94 -45.81 -6.31
C GLN A 267 13.05 -44.78 -6.60
N GLN A 268 12.74 -43.49 -6.47
CA GLN A 268 13.67 -42.38 -6.68
C GLN A 268 13.96 -41.60 -5.39
N LYS A 269 13.49 -42.12 -4.25
CA LYS A 269 13.65 -41.47 -2.95
C LYS A 269 15.13 -41.36 -2.63
N LEU A 270 15.54 -40.18 -2.20
CA LEU A 270 16.93 -39.93 -1.79
C LEU A 270 17.34 -40.95 -0.71
N GLY A 271 18.49 -41.61 -0.91
CA GLY A 271 19.03 -42.56 0.06
C GLY A 271 19.92 -41.90 1.12
N ASP A 272 20.19 -42.61 2.21
CA ASP A 272 20.98 -42.12 3.36
C ASP A 272 22.38 -41.63 2.97
N GLY A 273 23.02 -42.28 1.98
CA GLY A 273 24.33 -41.89 1.48
C GLY A 273 24.29 -40.49 0.86
N SER A 274 23.39 -40.27 -0.09
CA SER A 274 23.20 -38.97 -0.73
C SER A 274 22.74 -37.90 0.25
N TRP A 275 21.93 -38.27 1.26
CA TRP A 275 21.55 -37.33 2.32
C TRP A 275 22.77 -36.87 3.13
N LYS A 276 23.67 -37.79 3.52
CA LYS A 276 24.93 -37.44 4.19
C LYS A 276 25.79 -36.49 3.34
N ASP A 277 25.85 -36.71 2.03
CA ASP A 277 26.57 -35.81 1.12
C ASP A 277 25.95 -34.40 1.12
N ILE A 278 24.63 -34.29 1.07
CA ILE A 278 23.90 -33.01 1.18
C ILE A 278 24.20 -32.32 2.52
N LEU A 279 24.16 -33.06 3.64
CA LEU A 279 24.50 -32.51 4.95
C LEU A 279 25.94 -31.99 5.01
N GLN A 280 26.89 -32.72 4.40
CA GLN A 280 28.28 -32.27 4.32
C GLN A 280 28.44 -31.02 3.47
N LEU A 281 27.73 -30.93 2.34
CA LEU A 281 27.72 -29.73 1.50
C LEU A 281 27.13 -28.53 2.24
N ALA A 282 25.99 -28.71 2.93
CA ALA A 282 25.37 -27.65 3.72
C ALA A 282 26.28 -27.15 4.84
N LYS A 283 26.95 -28.06 5.57
CA LYS A 283 27.93 -27.69 6.61
C LYS A 283 29.12 -26.90 6.07
N LYS A 284 29.55 -27.17 4.82
CA LYS A 284 30.63 -26.41 4.16
C LYS A 284 30.16 -25.06 3.63
N ALA A 285 28.90 -24.96 3.21
CA ALA A 285 28.33 -23.75 2.61
C ALA A 285 27.84 -22.74 3.66
N LEU A 286 27.46 -23.21 4.85
CA LEU A 286 27.09 -22.31 5.93
C LEU A 286 28.36 -21.63 6.48
N PRO A 287 28.43 -20.29 6.49
CA PRO A 287 29.54 -19.60 7.13
C PRO A 287 29.61 -20.02 8.59
N SER A 288 30.83 -20.17 9.14
CA SER A 288 30.98 -20.37 10.57
C SER A 288 30.31 -19.21 11.32
N PRO A 289 29.82 -19.40 12.56
CA PRO A 289 29.28 -18.30 13.36
C PRO A 289 30.22 -17.09 13.44
N GLU A 290 31.53 -17.32 13.36
CA GLU A 290 32.59 -16.31 13.32
C GLU A 290 32.68 -15.58 11.96
N ALA A 291 32.45 -16.27 10.84
CA ALA A 291 32.44 -15.68 9.50
C ALA A 291 31.22 -14.76 9.27
N ILE A 292 30.09 -15.02 9.94
CA ILE A 292 28.92 -14.13 9.93
C ILE A 292 29.24 -12.79 10.60
N HIS A 293 30.04 -12.79 11.68
CA HIS A 293 30.49 -11.57 12.36
C HIS A 293 31.52 -10.75 11.58
N ILE A 294 32.38 -11.40 10.78
CA ILE A 294 33.40 -10.72 9.97
C ILE A 294 32.78 -10.01 8.74
N ALA A 295 31.70 -10.55 8.18
CA ALA A 295 30.99 -9.93 7.06
C ALA A 295 30.13 -8.70 7.45
N GLN A 296 30.06 -8.38 8.75
CA GLN A 296 29.24 -7.30 9.33
C GLN A 296 30.05 -6.07 9.75
N ASN A 297 31.37 -6.06 9.52
CA ASN A 297 32.27 -4.90 9.66
C ASN A 297 32.78 -4.44 8.29
#